data_AF-A0A350BTA1-F1
#
_entry.id   AF-A0A350BTA1-F1
#
_cell.length_a   1.000
_cell.length_b   1.000
_cell.length_c   1.000
_cell.angle_alpha   90.00
_cell.angle_beta   90.00
_cell.angle_gamma   90.00
#
_symmetry.space_group_name_H-M   'P 1'
#
loop_
_entity.id
_entity.type
_entity.pdbx_description
1 polymer ?
#
loop_
_entity_poly.entity_id
_entity_poly.type
_entity_poly.pdbx_seq_one_letter_code
_entity_poly.pdbx_strand_id
1 'polypeptide(L)'
;MENIILEGKVVQLLEPQEGTSTRGAWKKQDFVIETNENYPKKICITGFQDIADKVAELNAGDDVKVSINIESREYNSRWYTDVKAWRIEKGSA
;
A
#
# COMPACT_ATOMS: atom_id res chain seq x y z
N MET A 1 0.87 15.71 -11.24
CA MET A 1 0.14 15.40 -9.99
C MET A 1 1.11 15.59 -8.85
N GLU A 2 0.68 16.22 -7.78
CA GLU A 2 1.49 16.41 -6.57
C GLU A 2 1.70 15.07 -5.87
N ASN A 3 2.82 14.92 -5.16
CA ASN A 3 3.12 13.70 -4.41
C ASN A 3 2.13 13.57 -3.25
N ILE A 4 1.34 12.50 -3.22
CA ILE A 4 0.42 12.23 -2.11
C ILE A 4 1.16 11.39 -1.06
N ILE A 5 1.10 11.84 0.19
CA ILE A 5 1.76 11.19 1.32
C ILE A 5 0.72 10.92 2.41
N LEU A 6 0.70 9.70 2.91
CA LEU A 6 -0.15 9.27 4.02
C LEU A 6 0.72 8.92 5.23
N GLU A 7 0.35 9.44 6.39
CA GLU A 7 1.01 9.13 7.66
C GLU A 7 0.01 8.45 8.59
N GLY A 8 0.43 7.35 9.22
CA GLY A 8 -0.47 6.54 10.03
C GLY A 8 0.19 5.34 10.67
N LYS A 9 -0.62 4.55 11.35
CA LYS A 9 -0.22 3.33 12.03
C LYS A 9 -0.67 2.09 11.27
N VAL A 10 0.22 1.12 11.09
CA VAL A 10 -0.13 -0.16 10.45
C VAL A 10 -1.12 -0.92 11.32
N VAL A 11 -2.26 -1.27 10.74
CA VAL A 11 -3.33 -2.03 11.40
C VAL A 11 -3.21 -3.52 11.09
N GLN A 12 -2.95 -3.85 9.82
CA GLN A 12 -2.96 -5.22 9.34
C GLN A 12 -2.12 -5.36 8.07
N LEU A 13 -1.37 -6.46 7.96
CA LEU A 13 -0.82 -6.94 6.71
C LEU A 13 -1.75 -8.02 6.17
N LEU A 14 -2.12 -7.93 4.89
CA LEU A 14 -2.89 -8.97 4.21
C LEU A 14 -1.96 -10.05 3.66
N GLU A 15 -2.54 -11.18 3.27
CA GLU A 15 -1.79 -12.30 2.71
C GLU A 15 -1.04 -11.85 1.45
N PRO A 16 0.27 -12.18 1.33
CA PRO A 16 1.03 -11.88 0.12
C PRO A 16 0.45 -12.66 -1.06
N GLN A 17 0.45 -12.03 -2.23
CA GLN A 17 -0.03 -12.60 -3.48
C GLN A 17 1.09 -12.57 -4.50
N GLU A 18 1.23 -13.65 -5.25
CA GLU A 18 2.23 -13.77 -6.32
C GLU A 18 1.67 -14.53 -7.51
N GLY A 19 2.33 -14.40 -8.65
CA GLY A 19 1.98 -15.12 -9.86
C GLY A 19 2.90 -14.79 -11.02
N THR A 20 2.55 -15.33 -12.19
CA THR A 20 3.31 -15.12 -13.43
C THR A 20 2.42 -14.48 -14.48
N SER A 21 2.90 -13.41 -15.08
CA SER A 21 2.25 -12.71 -16.20
C SER A 21 3.09 -12.82 -17.47
N THR A 22 2.55 -12.34 -18.60
CA THR A 22 3.32 -12.16 -19.85
C THR A 22 4.52 -11.23 -19.70
N ARG A 23 4.55 -10.40 -18.64
CA ARG A 23 5.67 -9.49 -18.30
C ARG A 23 6.62 -10.08 -17.25
N GLY A 24 6.44 -11.34 -16.87
CA GLY A 24 7.24 -12.03 -15.85
C GLY A 24 6.51 -12.22 -14.52
N ALA A 25 7.26 -12.74 -13.55
CA ALA A 25 6.78 -12.97 -12.19
C ALA A 25 6.44 -11.64 -11.50
N TRP A 26 5.36 -11.65 -10.74
CA TRP A 26 4.94 -10.52 -9.93
C TRP A 26 4.61 -10.99 -8.53
N LYS A 27 4.79 -10.07 -7.58
CA LYS A 27 4.33 -10.21 -6.21
C LYS A 27 3.76 -8.88 -5.73
N LYS A 28 2.80 -8.98 -4.83
CA LYS A 28 2.23 -7.84 -4.12
C LYS A 28 1.86 -8.25 -2.70
N GLN A 29 1.84 -7.26 -1.81
CA GLN A 29 1.28 -7.43 -0.49
C GLN A 29 0.51 -6.16 -0.15
N ASP A 30 -0.75 -6.37 0.21
CA ASP A 30 -1.64 -5.29 0.61
C ASP A 30 -1.52 -5.11 2.14
N PHE A 31 -1.59 -3.88 2.62
CA PHE A 31 -1.58 -3.56 4.04
C PHE A 31 -2.52 -2.41 4.35
N VAL A 32 -3.02 -2.36 5.57
CA VAL A 32 -3.96 -1.35 6.04
C VAL A 32 -3.27 -0.45 7.03
N ILE A 33 -3.34 0.85 6.83
CA ILE A 33 -2.97 1.86 7.83
C ILE A 33 -4.22 2.54 8.37
N GLU A 34 -4.14 3.05 9.59
CA GLU A 34 -5.07 4.03 10.16
C GLU A 34 -4.38 5.39 10.21
N THR A 35 -5.00 6.43 9.63
CA THR A 35 -4.40 7.77 9.49
C THR A 35 -4.33 8.54 10.81
N ASN A 36 -3.32 9.40 10.96
CA ASN A 36 -3.09 10.20 12.16
C ASN A 36 -3.88 11.54 12.18
N GLU A 37 -5.16 11.51 11.83
CA GLU A 37 -6.02 12.71 11.74
C GLU A 37 -7.16 12.67 12.78
N ASN A 38 -7.88 13.79 12.96
CA ASN A 38 -8.98 13.89 13.93
C ASN A 38 -10.09 12.85 13.72
N TYR A 39 -10.24 12.36 12.49
CA TYR A 39 -11.18 11.31 12.12
C TYR A 39 -10.46 10.20 11.36
N PRO A 40 -9.73 9.32 12.07
CA PRO A 40 -8.88 8.32 11.46
C PRO A 40 -9.62 7.48 10.42
N LYS A 41 -8.97 7.27 9.28
CA LYS A 41 -9.46 6.44 8.19
C LYS A 41 -8.55 5.24 8.04
N LYS A 42 -9.17 4.08 7.85
CA LYS A 42 -8.46 2.87 7.44
C LYS A 42 -8.32 2.87 5.94
N ILE A 43 -7.08 2.86 5.45
CA ILE A 43 -6.75 2.89 4.03
C ILE A 43 -5.97 1.63 3.70
N CYS A 44 -6.47 0.84 2.76
CA CYS A 44 -5.74 -0.29 2.20
C CYS A 44 -4.81 0.21 1.09
N ILE A 45 -3.54 -0.16 1.18
CA ILE A 45 -2.47 0.27 0.29
C ILE A 45 -1.78 -0.97 -0.26
N THR A 46 -1.49 -0.96 -1.56
CA THR A 46 -0.78 -2.04 -2.25
C THR A 46 0.71 -1.73 -2.35
N GLY A 47 1.55 -2.61 -1.81
CA GLY A 47 2.96 -2.72 -2.18
C GLY A 47 3.14 -3.70 -3.32
N PHE A 48 3.86 -3.31 -4.37
CA PHE A 48 4.12 -4.15 -5.55
C PHE A 48 5.62 -4.37 -5.74
N GLN A 49 6.02 -5.56 -6.18
CA GLN A 49 7.43 -5.94 -6.38
C GLN A 49 8.32 -5.65 -5.15
N ASP A 50 9.28 -4.75 -5.26
CA ASP A 50 10.22 -4.37 -4.19
C ASP A 50 9.51 -3.72 -3.00
N ILE A 51 8.43 -2.98 -3.24
CA ILE A 51 7.62 -2.40 -2.16
C ILE A 51 6.87 -3.50 -1.40
N ALA A 52 6.52 -4.61 -2.05
CA ALA A 52 5.89 -5.75 -1.34
C ALA A 52 6.84 -6.35 -0.30
N ASP A 53 8.14 -6.43 -0.59
CA ASP A 53 9.14 -6.88 0.39
C ASP A 53 9.23 -5.93 1.58
N LYS A 54 9.11 -4.61 1.33
CA LYS A 54 9.05 -3.61 2.40
C LYS A 54 7.79 -3.70 3.25
N VAL A 55 6.67 -4.07 2.65
CA VAL A 55 5.44 -4.36 3.41
C VAL A 55 5.65 -5.57 4.31
N ALA A 56 6.31 -6.64 3.84
CA ALA A 56 6.59 -7.84 4.63
C ALA A 56 7.49 -7.59 5.86
N GLU A 57 8.28 -6.50 5.84
CA GLU A 57 9.10 -6.06 6.97
C GLU A 57 8.30 -5.28 8.04
N LEU A 58 7.05 -4.89 7.77
CA LEU A 58 6.19 -4.13 8.70
C LEU A 58 5.53 -5.04 9.73
N ASN A 59 5.15 -4.44 10.87
CA ASN A 59 4.30 -5.09 11.88
C ASN A 59 3.09 -4.21 12.20
N ALA A 60 2.00 -4.83 12.67
CA ALA A 60 0.89 -4.08 13.24
C ALA A 60 1.39 -3.23 14.42
N GLY A 61 1.00 -1.95 14.45
CA GLY A 61 1.47 -0.97 15.41
C GLY A 61 2.59 -0.06 14.91
N ASP A 62 3.31 -0.43 13.85
CA ASP A 62 4.37 0.40 13.26
C ASP A 62 3.81 1.74 12.75
N ASP A 63 4.47 2.84 13.10
CA ASP A 63 4.19 4.13 12.48
C ASP A 63 4.89 4.19 11.11
N VAL A 64 4.18 4.67 10.09
CA VAL A 64 4.66 4.70 8.72
C VAL A 64 4.28 6.01 8.02
N LYS A 65 5.18 6.44 7.13
CA LYS A 65 4.95 7.48 6.14
C LYS A 65 5.02 6.83 4.76
N VAL A 66 3.91 6.87 4.03
CA VAL A 66 3.75 6.15 2.77
C VAL A 66 3.50 7.14 1.65
N SER A 67 4.40 7.18 0.68
CA SER A 67 4.18 7.93 -0.55
C SER A 67 3.43 7.06 -1.54
N ILE A 68 2.30 7.56 -2.03
CA ILE A 68 1.37 6.79 -2.86
C ILE A 68 1.10 7.43 -4.21
N ASN A 69 0.63 6.60 -5.13
CA ASN A 69 -0.09 6.99 -6.32
C ASN A 69 -1.51 6.44 -6.24
N ILE A 70 -2.48 7.22 -6.71
CA ILE A 70 -3.86 6.75 -6.91
C ILE A 70 -4.04 6.56 -8.40
N GLU A 71 -4.29 5.32 -8.81
CA GLU A 71 -4.53 4.98 -10.19
C GLU A 71 -5.88 4.28 -10.34
N SER A 72 -6.49 4.45 -11.50
CA SER A 72 -7.72 3.74 -11.82
C SER A 72 -7.56 3.00 -13.13
N ARG A 73 -8.08 1.77 -13.14
CA ARG A 73 -8.13 0.92 -14.32
C ARG A 73 -9.56 0.53 -14.59
N GLU A 74 -9.92 0.58 -15.86
CA GLU A 74 -11.23 0.15 -16.33
C GLU A 74 -11.13 -1.30 -16.81
N TYR A 75 -12.12 -2.12 -16.42
CA TYR A 75 -12.29 -3.48 -16.88
C TYR A 75 -13.79 -3.80 -16.98
N ASN A 76 -14.26 -4.12 -18.19
CA ASN A 76 -15.67 -4.43 -18.47
C ASN A 76 -16.65 -3.37 -17.97
N SER A 77 -16.36 -2.10 -18.28
CA SER A 77 -17.07 -0.88 -17.87
C SER A 77 -17.12 -0.66 -16.36
N ARG A 78 -16.31 -1.39 -15.58
CA ARG A 78 -16.13 -1.19 -14.15
C ARG A 78 -14.79 -0.55 -13.88
N TRP A 79 -14.78 0.45 -13.00
CA TRP A 79 -13.57 1.14 -12.59
C TRP A 79 -13.09 0.60 -11.26
N TYR A 80 -11.81 0.32 -11.19
CA TYR A 80 -11.12 -0.15 -9.99
C TYR A 80 -10.03 0.85 -9.67
N THR A 81 -10.02 1.34 -8.44
CA THR A 81 -9.03 2.30 -7.97
C THR A 81 -8.06 1.59 -7.04
N ASP A 82 -6.78 1.70 -7.34
CA ASP A 82 -5.70 1.14 -6.53
C ASP A 82 -4.94 2.31 -5.88
N VAL A 83 -4.70 2.20 -4.56
CA VAL A 83 -3.80 3.06 -3.81
C VAL A 83 -2.46 2.33 -3.73
N LYS A 84 -1.49 2.75 -4.54
CA LYS A 84 -0.20 2.07 -4.66
C LYS A 84 0.90 2.82 -3.97
N ALA A 85 1.60 2.16 -3.07
CA ALA A 85 2.82 2.68 -2.47
C ALA A 85 3.98 2.61 -3.47
N TRP A 86 4.73 3.69 -3.59
CA TRP A 86 6.03 3.70 -4.27
C TRP A 86 7.19 3.96 -3.30
N ARG A 87 6.90 4.36 -2.06
CA ARG A 87 7.88 4.47 -0.98
C ARG A 87 7.20 4.28 0.38
N ILE A 88 7.88 3.57 1.27
CA ILE A 88 7.48 3.40 2.67
C ILE A 88 8.66 3.79 3.56
N GLU A 89 8.41 4.68 4.50
CA GLU A 89 9.37 5.05 5.55
C GLU A 89 8.77 4.63 6.90
N LYS A 90 9.49 3.80 7.66
CA LYS A 90 9.12 3.51 9.06
C LYS A 90 9.40 4.75 9.91
N GLY A 91 8.41 5.18 10.68
CA GLY A 91 8.59 6.17 11.74
C GLY A 91 9.55 5.61 12.80
N SER A 92 10.43 6.46 13.31
CA SER A 92 11.19 6.12 14.51
C SER A 92 10.22 6.09 15.69
N ALA A 93 10.19 4.96 16.41
CA ALA A 93 9.48 4.81 17.67
C ALA A 93 9.97 5.82 18.74
#